data_AF-A0A832KE07-F1
#
_entry.id   AF-A0A832KE07-F1
#
_cell.length_a   1.000
_cell.length_b   1.000
_cell.length_c   1.000
_cell.angle_alpha   90.00
_cell.angle_beta   90.00
_cell.angle_gamma   90.00
#
_symmetry.space_group_name_H-M   'P 1'
#
loop_
_entity.id
_entity.type
_entity.pdbx_description
1 polymer ?
#
loop_
_entity_poly.entity_id
_entity_poly.type
_entity_poly.pdbx_seq_one_letter_code
_entity_poly.pdbx_strand_id
1 'polypeptide(L)'
;MKKIPIILLSVFLISIPVLAASDSPVSSVSLMIKSDFSGNYTEIRTESKRLTDFEKLSLLSMHEKSPTLPFVVNLVVGAGIGSFIQGDIRGGLTALITEAVGLGIYMTGVAGALLEPIATNENFKGTGATLMTIGIATMLGGKIYESIRPFTYSKKYNDRLHSALSAKADIFVTPVVTAVNNKVILGMVGKISF
;
A
#
# COMPACT_ATOMS: atom_id res chain seq x y z
N MET A 1 37.14 -29.47 24.20
CA MET A 1 36.52 -28.12 24.32
C MET A 1 36.16 -27.62 22.93
N LYS A 2 34.90 -27.76 22.51
CA LYS A 2 34.38 -27.22 21.25
C LYS A 2 33.44 -26.07 21.61
N LYS A 3 33.82 -24.84 21.23
CA LYS A 3 33.00 -23.64 21.43
C LYS A 3 31.90 -23.65 20.38
N ILE A 4 30.67 -23.93 20.81
CA ILE A 4 29.47 -23.72 19.99
C ILE A 4 29.17 -22.21 20.03
N PRO A 5 28.99 -21.53 18.89
CA PRO A 5 28.87 -20.08 18.85
C PRO A 5 27.54 -19.61 19.45
N ILE A 6 27.66 -18.72 20.44
CA ILE A 6 26.63 -18.03 21.24
C ILE A 6 25.70 -17.12 20.41
N ILE A 7 25.77 -17.16 19.08
CA ILE A 7 25.06 -16.23 18.18
C ILE A 7 23.61 -16.67 17.91
N LEU A 8 23.24 -17.93 18.19
CA LEU A 8 21.87 -18.39 18.00
C LEU A 8 20.92 -18.05 19.18
N LEU A 9 21.45 -17.62 20.32
CA LEU A 9 20.65 -17.30 21.51
C LEU A 9 20.18 -15.82 21.55
N SER A 10 20.81 -14.94 20.76
CA SER A 10 20.41 -13.52 20.65
C SER A 10 19.25 -13.28 19.68
N VAL A 11 18.89 -14.25 18.84
CA VAL A 11 17.76 -14.14 17.89
C VAL A 11 16.45 -14.64 18.51
N PHE A 12 16.50 -15.34 19.65
CA PHE A 12 15.31 -15.90 20.31
C PHE A 12 14.76 -15.03 21.47
N LEU A 13 15.44 -13.94 21.84
CA LEU A 13 15.12 -13.13 23.04
C LEU A 13 14.44 -11.78 22.77
N ILE A 14 14.02 -11.49 21.53
CA ILE A 14 13.24 -10.27 21.22
C ILE A 14 11.77 -10.59 20.89
N SER A 15 11.38 -11.85 20.99
CA SER A 15 9.99 -12.27 20.84
C SER A 15 9.26 -12.19 22.19
N ILE A 16 8.42 -11.16 22.34
CA ILE A 16 7.37 -10.96 23.37
C ILE A 16 7.89 -10.18 24.61
N PRO A 17 7.43 -8.94 24.77
CA PRO A 17 6.18 -8.76 25.50
C PRO A 17 5.26 -7.75 24.82
N VAL A 18 4.17 -8.24 24.23
CA VAL A 18 2.92 -7.48 24.22
C VAL A 18 1.85 -8.36 24.85
N LEU A 19 2.07 -8.69 26.12
CA LEU A 19 0.98 -9.07 27.01
C LEU A 19 0.65 -7.86 27.87
N ALA A 20 0.13 -6.84 27.21
CA ALA A 20 -0.80 -5.91 27.83
C ALA A 20 -2.10 -6.12 27.06
N ALA A 21 -2.90 -7.07 27.53
CA ALA A 21 -4.33 -7.05 27.26
C ALA A 21 -4.84 -5.75 27.90
N SER A 22 -4.79 -4.67 27.15
CA SER A 22 -5.52 -3.46 27.49
C SER A 22 -6.99 -3.83 27.44
N ASP A 23 -7.69 -3.80 28.57
CA ASP A 23 -9.13 -4.04 28.66
C ASP A 23 -9.97 -3.06 27.81
N SER A 24 -9.33 -2.07 27.15
CA SER A 24 -9.97 -1.15 26.22
C SER A 24 -10.16 -1.77 24.83
N PRO A 25 -11.40 -1.85 24.32
CA PRO A 25 -11.70 -2.31 22.96
C PRO A 25 -10.95 -1.53 21.87
N VAL A 26 -10.64 -0.25 22.09
CA VAL A 26 -9.89 0.61 21.15
C VAL A 26 -8.48 0.07 20.92
N SER A 27 -7.79 -0.28 22.00
CA SER A 27 -6.42 -0.76 21.92
C SER A 27 -6.34 -2.18 21.35
N SER A 28 -7.33 -3.03 21.68
CA SER A 28 -7.49 -4.34 21.01
C SER A 28 -7.61 -4.18 19.49
N VAL A 29 -8.52 -3.31 19.02
CA VAL A 29 -8.70 -3.03 17.59
C VAL A 29 -7.42 -2.42 16.98
N SER A 30 -6.76 -1.49 17.66
CA SER A 30 -5.50 -0.90 17.17
C SER A 30 -4.40 -1.95 17.03
N LEU A 31 -4.27 -2.87 17.99
CA LEU A 31 -3.31 -3.97 17.92
C LEU A 31 -3.60 -4.90 16.76
N MET A 32 -4.88 -5.26 16.53
CA MET A 32 -5.31 -6.07 15.40
C MET A 32 -5.00 -5.42 14.05
N ILE A 33 -5.17 -4.10 13.93
CA ILE A 33 -4.85 -3.33 12.71
C ILE A 33 -3.33 -3.33 12.47
N LYS A 34 -2.54 -3.13 13.54
CA LYS A 34 -1.07 -3.07 13.45
C LYS A 34 -0.42 -4.43 13.18
N SER A 35 -0.97 -5.52 13.72
CA SER A 35 -0.40 -6.86 13.56
C SER A 35 -0.67 -7.44 12.17
N ASP A 36 -1.95 -7.54 11.78
CA ASP A 36 -2.37 -7.92 10.44
C ASP A 36 -3.81 -7.46 10.18
N PHE A 37 -3.95 -6.27 9.61
CA PHE A 37 -5.27 -5.72 9.27
C PHE A 37 -6.09 -6.65 8.36
N SER A 38 -5.46 -7.32 7.39
CA SER A 38 -6.23 -8.13 6.44
C SER A 38 -6.66 -9.46 7.04
N GLY A 39 -5.81 -10.08 7.87
CA GLY A 39 -6.14 -11.30 8.60
C GLY A 39 -7.22 -11.07 9.67
N ASN A 40 -7.14 -9.95 10.38
CA ASN A 40 -8.04 -9.65 11.50
C ASN A 40 -9.30 -8.87 11.09
N TYR A 41 -9.58 -8.71 9.79
CA TYR A 41 -10.65 -7.82 9.29
C TYR A 41 -12.02 -8.09 9.94
N THR A 42 -12.42 -9.36 10.05
CA THR A 42 -13.72 -9.76 10.60
C THR A 42 -13.82 -9.51 12.10
N GLU A 43 -12.72 -9.74 12.82
CA GLU A 43 -12.62 -9.50 14.27
C GLU A 43 -12.64 -8.00 14.57
N ILE A 44 -11.84 -7.22 13.84
CA ILE A 44 -11.86 -5.75 13.88
C ILE A 44 -13.28 -5.24 13.65
N ARG A 45 -13.96 -5.76 12.63
CA ARG A 45 -15.34 -5.35 12.34
C ARG A 45 -16.30 -5.70 13.45
N THR A 46 -16.10 -6.82 14.13
CA THR A 46 -16.96 -7.26 15.23
C THR A 46 -16.72 -6.42 16.48
N GLU A 47 -15.46 -6.24 16.89
CA GLU A 47 -15.08 -5.43 18.04
C GLU A 47 -15.39 -3.94 17.82
N SER A 48 -15.31 -3.44 16.58
CA SER A 48 -15.65 -2.05 16.27
C SER A 48 -17.10 -1.67 16.60
N LYS A 49 -18.02 -2.65 16.67
CA LYS A 49 -19.41 -2.41 17.06
C LYS A 49 -19.56 -1.98 18.53
N ARG A 50 -18.55 -2.27 19.35
CA ARG A 50 -18.51 -1.90 20.77
C ARG A 50 -17.88 -0.53 21.00
N LEU A 51 -17.34 0.08 19.95
CA LEU A 51 -16.71 1.39 19.99
C LEU A 51 -17.72 2.51 19.77
N THR A 52 -17.49 3.62 20.45
CA THR A 52 -18.13 4.90 20.16
C THR A 52 -17.63 5.48 18.84
N ASP A 53 -18.38 6.41 18.26
CA ASP A 53 -17.99 7.00 16.97
C ASP A 53 -16.73 7.85 17.07
N PHE A 54 -16.51 8.49 18.22
CA PHE A 54 -15.26 9.21 18.50
C PHE A 54 -14.05 8.26 18.51
N GLU A 55 -14.18 7.08 19.12
CA GLU A 55 -13.12 6.08 19.15
C GLU A 55 -12.84 5.51 17.74
N LYS A 56 -13.88 5.28 16.94
CA LYS A 56 -13.73 4.86 15.54
C LYS A 56 -12.99 5.92 14.71
N LEU A 57 -13.37 7.19 14.85
CA LEU A 57 -12.71 8.31 14.15
C LEU A 57 -11.25 8.47 14.58
N SER A 58 -10.96 8.30 15.87
CA SER A 58 -9.59 8.29 16.38
C SER A 58 -8.78 7.17 15.74
N LEU A 59 -9.31 5.94 15.71
CA LEU A 59 -8.65 4.80 15.07
C LEU A 59 -8.40 5.00 13.57
N LEU A 60 -9.35 5.60 12.85
CA LEU A 60 -9.18 5.97 11.45
C LEU A 60 -8.00 6.93 11.28
N SER A 61 -8.02 8.05 12.01
CA SER A 61 -6.96 9.07 11.90
C SER A 61 -5.56 8.53 12.21
N MET A 62 -5.46 7.54 13.10
CA MET A 62 -4.18 6.93 13.49
C MET A 62 -3.64 5.90 12.48
N HIS A 63 -4.50 5.24 11.71
CA HIS A 63 -4.09 4.08 10.89
C HIS A 63 -4.30 4.28 9.39
N GLU A 64 -4.94 5.37 8.95
CA GLU A 64 -5.02 5.71 7.54
C GLU A 64 -3.62 5.80 6.91
N LYS A 65 -3.53 5.31 5.67
CA LYS A 65 -2.31 5.37 4.88
C LYS A 65 -2.34 6.59 3.99
N SER A 66 -1.27 7.38 4.03
CA SER A 66 -1.02 8.46 3.10
C SER A 66 -0.17 7.96 1.92
N PRO A 67 -0.57 8.22 0.66
CA PRO A 67 0.19 7.81 -0.51
C PRO A 67 1.39 8.74 -0.80
N THR A 68 1.44 9.93 -0.20
CA THR A 68 2.39 10.99 -0.59
C THR A 68 3.84 10.61 -0.36
N LEU A 69 4.18 10.14 0.85
CA LEU A 69 5.55 9.73 1.16
C LEU A 69 5.98 8.51 0.32
N PRO A 70 5.20 7.41 0.24
CA PRO A 70 5.48 6.31 -0.68
C PRO A 70 5.69 6.75 -2.14
N PHE A 71 4.86 7.66 -2.65
CA PHE A 71 4.99 8.20 -4.00
C PHE A 71 6.32 8.93 -4.21
N VAL A 72 6.68 9.86 -3.32
CA VAL A 72 7.94 10.62 -3.42
C VAL A 72 9.14 9.70 -3.37
N VAL A 73 9.13 8.69 -2.49
CA VAL A 73 10.22 7.73 -2.37
C VAL A 73 10.37 6.88 -3.64
N ASN A 74 9.26 6.43 -4.23
CA ASN A 74 9.30 5.71 -5.51
C ASN A 74 9.78 6.60 -6.66
N LEU A 75 9.43 7.89 -6.65
CA LEU A 75 9.86 8.85 -7.67
C LEU A 75 11.37 9.10 -7.62
N VAL A 76 11.95 9.23 -6.41
CA VAL A 76 13.36 9.57 -6.22
C VAL A 76 14.27 8.34 -6.25
N VAL A 77 13.89 7.28 -5.54
CA VAL A 77 14.74 6.09 -5.35
C VAL A 77 14.32 4.96 -6.28
N GLY A 78 13.01 4.69 -6.38
CA GLY A 78 12.49 3.56 -7.15
C GLY A 78 12.47 2.23 -6.40
N ALA A 79 12.56 1.14 -7.14
CA ALA A 79 12.63 -0.25 -6.70
C ALA A 79 11.47 -0.69 -5.79
N GLY A 80 10.32 -0.04 -5.93
CA GLY A 80 9.15 -0.29 -5.09
C GLY A 80 9.32 0.04 -3.62
N ILE A 81 10.35 0.80 -3.22
CA ILE A 81 10.64 1.11 -1.80
C ILE A 81 9.47 1.82 -1.12
N GLY A 82 8.83 2.75 -1.81
CA GLY A 82 7.62 3.42 -1.34
C GLY A 82 6.50 2.43 -1.01
N SER A 83 6.32 1.41 -1.84
CA SER A 83 5.34 0.35 -1.61
C SER A 83 5.66 -0.44 -0.33
N PHE A 84 6.93 -0.74 -0.05
CA PHE A 84 7.32 -1.40 1.20
C PHE A 84 7.06 -0.51 2.43
N ILE A 85 7.34 0.79 2.35
CA ILE A 85 7.11 1.76 3.45
C ILE A 85 5.63 1.78 3.87
N GLN A 86 4.70 1.73 2.91
CA GLN A 86 3.26 1.72 3.22
C GLN A 86 2.71 0.32 3.57
N GLY A 87 3.51 -0.74 3.51
CA GLY A 87 3.10 -2.12 3.80
C GLY A 87 2.54 -2.89 2.59
N ASP A 88 2.70 -2.39 1.37
CA ASP A 88 2.34 -3.09 0.13
C ASP A 88 3.49 -3.97 -0.38
N ILE A 89 3.70 -5.10 0.30
CA ILE A 89 4.78 -6.05 -0.03
C ILE A 89 4.68 -6.55 -1.48
N ARG A 90 3.46 -6.83 -1.95
CA ARG A 90 3.23 -7.34 -3.31
C ARG A 90 3.59 -6.28 -4.35
N GLY A 91 3.11 -5.05 -4.16
CA GLY A 91 3.44 -3.94 -5.06
C GLY A 91 4.94 -3.63 -5.07
N GLY A 92 5.59 -3.68 -3.90
CA GLY A 92 7.03 -3.48 -3.77
C GLY A 92 7.83 -4.55 -4.52
N LEU A 93 7.48 -5.83 -4.34
CA LEU A 93 8.16 -6.93 -5.02
C LEU A 93 7.95 -6.90 -6.54
N THR A 94 6.73 -6.58 -7.01
CA THR A 94 6.47 -6.42 -8.44
C THR A 94 7.36 -5.34 -9.05
N ALA A 95 7.43 -4.17 -8.42
CA ALA A 95 8.26 -3.07 -8.86
C ALA A 95 9.76 -3.44 -8.88
N LEU A 96 10.27 -4.04 -7.81
CA LEU A 96 11.66 -4.51 -7.72
C LEU A 96 12.02 -5.50 -8.83
N ILE A 97 11.15 -6.49 -9.09
CA ILE A 97 11.36 -7.48 -10.16
C ILE A 97 11.36 -6.80 -11.52
N THR A 98 10.41 -5.89 -11.79
CA THR A 98 10.34 -5.17 -13.05
C THR A 98 11.61 -4.36 -13.31
N GLU A 99 12.15 -3.69 -12.29
CA GLU A 99 13.36 -2.89 -12.43
C GLU A 99 14.61 -3.76 -12.61
N ALA A 100 14.71 -4.88 -11.87
CA ALA A 100 15.79 -5.85 -12.04
C ALA A 100 15.78 -6.48 -13.44
N VAL A 101 14.60 -6.86 -13.96
CA VAL A 101 14.44 -7.40 -15.32
C VAL A 101 14.79 -6.33 -16.37
N GLY A 102 14.29 -5.11 -16.22
CA GLY A 102 14.58 -4.00 -17.14
C GLY A 102 16.08 -3.70 -17.23
N LEU A 103 16.76 -3.62 -16.07
CA LEU A 103 18.22 -3.46 -15.99
C LEU A 103 18.96 -4.64 -16.61
N GLY A 104 18.53 -5.88 -16.33
CA GLY A 104 19.14 -7.08 -16.90
C GLY A 104 19.07 -7.11 -18.43
N ILE A 105 17.91 -6.78 -18.99
CA ILE A 105 17.72 -6.67 -20.44
C ILE A 105 18.60 -5.55 -21.02
N TYR A 106 18.61 -4.38 -20.37
CA TYR A 106 19.43 -3.25 -20.80
C TYR A 106 20.93 -3.61 -20.83
N MET A 107 21.45 -4.18 -19.75
CA MET A 107 22.86 -4.56 -19.63
C MET A 107 23.24 -5.67 -20.62
N THR A 108 22.31 -6.60 -20.91
CA THR A 108 22.51 -7.60 -21.97
C THR A 108 22.61 -6.93 -23.33
N GLY A 109 21.79 -5.91 -23.59
CA GLY A 109 21.88 -5.09 -24.80
C GLY A 109 23.19 -4.32 -24.92
N VAL A 110 23.68 -3.73 -23.81
CA VAL A 110 25.00 -3.05 -23.76
C VAL A 110 26.12 -4.04 -24.07
N ALA A 111 26.13 -5.20 -23.44
CA ALA A 111 27.12 -6.24 -23.71
C ALA A 111 27.07 -6.69 -25.18
N GLY A 112 25.88 -6.89 -25.74
CA GLY A 112 25.68 -7.23 -27.15
C GLY A 112 26.24 -6.16 -28.10
N ALA A 113 25.98 -4.89 -27.83
CA ALA A 113 26.46 -3.78 -28.65
C ALA A 113 28.01 -3.64 -28.59
N LEU A 114 28.63 -3.93 -27.44
CA LEU A 114 30.09 -3.92 -27.29
C LEU A 114 30.77 -5.09 -28.02
N LEU A 115 30.09 -6.22 -28.13
CA LEU A 115 30.61 -7.43 -28.80
C LEU A 115 30.31 -7.47 -30.31
N GLU A 116 29.41 -6.61 -30.80
CA GLU A 116 29.01 -6.53 -32.20
C GLU A 116 30.20 -6.37 -33.19
N PRO A 117 31.26 -5.59 -32.92
CA PRO A 117 32.39 -5.43 -33.85
C PRO A 117 33.24 -6.69 -34.06
N ILE A 118 33.20 -7.63 -33.10
CA ILE A 118 33.97 -8.89 -33.14
C ILE A 118 33.08 -10.09 -33.45
N ALA A 119 31.77 -9.90 -33.53
CA ALA A 119 30.81 -10.94 -33.87
C ALA A 119 30.87 -11.24 -35.37
N THR A 120 31.11 -12.50 -35.72
CA THR A 120 31.11 -12.97 -37.12
C THR A 120 29.70 -13.23 -37.66
N ASN A 121 28.68 -13.17 -36.80
CA ASN A 121 27.29 -13.45 -37.16
C ASN A 121 26.55 -12.15 -37.45
N GLU A 122 26.12 -11.95 -38.68
CA GLU A 122 25.37 -10.77 -39.11
C GLU A 122 23.98 -10.64 -38.48
N ASN A 123 23.42 -11.72 -37.91
CA ASN A 123 22.20 -11.66 -37.09
C ASN A 123 22.39 -10.91 -35.75
N PHE A 124 23.65 -10.68 -35.32
CA PHE A 124 23.93 -9.91 -34.10
C PHE A 124 23.84 -8.40 -34.31
N LYS A 125 23.84 -7.92 -35.56
CA LYS A 125 23.80 -6.48 -35.85
C LYS A 125 22.48 -5.88 -35.37
N GLY A 126 22.57 -4.84 -34.53
CA GLY A 126 21.39 -4.12 -34.01
C GLY A 126 20.58 -4.87 -32.93
N THR A 127 20.91 -6.13 -32.60
CA THR A 127 20.26 -6.85 -31.49
C THR A 127 20.55 -6.16 -30.15
N GLY A 128 21.78 -5.67 -29.94
CA GLY A 128 22.16 -4.94 -28.73
C GLY A 128 21.34 -3.68 -28.51
N ALA A 129 21.22 -2.83 -29.55
CA ALA A 129 20.41 -1.61 -29.50
C ALA A 129 18.91 -1.89 -29.25
N THR A 130 18.40 -2.98 -29.83
CA THR A 130 17.00 -3.41 -29.61
C THR A 130 16.77 -3.80 -28.15
N LEU A 131 17.65 -4.62 -27.58
CA LEU A 131 17.57 -5.02 -26.17
C LEU A 131 17.72 -3.83 -25.22
N MET A 132 18.64 -2.89 -25.50
CA MET A 132 18.75 -1.65 -24.73
C MET A 132 17.42 -0.87 -24.72
N THR A 133 16.77 -0.76 -25.87
CA THR A 133 15.49 -0.06 -26.01
C THR A 133 14.38 -0.76 -25.23
N ILE A 134 14.30 -2.10 -25.30
CA ILE A 134 13.34 -2.89 -24.52
C ILE A 134 13.60 -2.73 -23.02
N GLY A 135 14.87 -2.74 -22.59
CA GLY A 135 15.24 -2.53 -21.19
C GLY A 135 14.79 -1.16 -20.67
N ILE A 136 15.06 -0.09 -21.43
CA ILE A 136 14.61 1.27 -21.11
C ILE A 136 13.08 1.35 -21.04
N ALA A 137 12.38 0.81 -22.03
CA ALA A 137 10.92 0.81 -22.06
C ALA A 137 10.33 0.06 -20.85
N THR A 138 10.94 -1.07 -20.47
CA THR A 138 10.55 -1.86 -19.30
C THR A 138 10.73 -1.07 -18.01
N MET A 139 11.88 -0.39 -17.84
CA MET A 139 12.15 0.45 -16.67
C MET A 139 11.19 1.64 -16.58
N LEU A 140 10.89 2.31 -17.71
CA LEU A 140 9.92 3.41 -17.76
C LEU A 140 8.51 2.94 -17.39
N GLY A 141 8.09 1.77 -17.90
CA GLY A 141 6.83 1.15 -17.50
C GLY A 141 6.78 0.86 -16.00
N GLY A 142 7.88 0.36 -15.44
CA GLY A 142 8.07 0.19 -13.99
C GLY A 142 7.89 1.49 -13.21
N LYS A 143 8.49 2.61 -13.67
CA LYS A 143 8.36 3.92 -13.01
C LYS A 143 6.93 4.44 -12.99
N ILE A 144 6.18 4.26 -14.07
CA ILE A 144 4.77 4.64 -14.13
C ILE A 144 3.97 3.80 -13.13
N TYR A 145 4.20 2.48 -13.10
CA TYR A 145 3.57 1.59 -12.13
C TYR A 145 3.86 2.02 -10.68
N GLU A 146 5.13 2.25 -10.35
CA GLU A 146 5.58 2.69 -9.01
C GLU A 146 4.98 4.02 -8.59
N SER A 147 4.73 4.92 -9.53
CA SER A 147 4.13 6.23 -9.27
C SER A 147 2.65 6.13 -8.92
N ILE A 148 1.91 5.27 -9.62
CA ILE A 148 0.45 5.14 -9.44
C ILE A 148 0.13 4.25 -8.23
N ARG A 149 0.96 3.23 -7.98
CA ARG A 149 0.67 2.17 -7.01
C ARG A 149 0.39 2.66 -5.58
N PRO A 150 1.13 3.63 -5.02
CA PRO A 150 0.83 4.24 -3.72
C PRO A 150 -0.60 4.72 -3.53
N PHE A 151 -1.15 5.42 -4.53
CA PHE A 151 -2.49 5.98 -4.47
C PHE A 151 -3.55 4.87 -4.46
N THR A 152 -3.40 3.89 -5.36
CA THR A 152 -4.33 2.77 -5.45
C THR A 152 -4.32 1.91 -4.19
N TYR A 153 -3.14 1.63 -3.63
CA TYR A 153 -3.02 0.85 -2.40
C TYR A 153 -3.61 1.59 -1.21
N SER A 154 -3.20 2.85 -0.99
CA SER A 154 -3.68 3.65 0.14
C SER A 154 -5.19 3.83 0.10
N LYS A 155 -5.77 4.11 -1.07
CA LYS A 155 -7.22 4.19 -1.24
C LYS A 155 -7.92 2.88 -0.86
N LYS A 156 -7.45 1.74 -1.42
CA LYS A 156 -8.05 0.43 -1.13
C LYS A 156 -7.91 0.05 0.35
N TYR A 157 -6.78 0.36 0.96
CA TYR A 157 -6.55 0.12 2.38
C TYR A 157 -7.51 0.97 3.24
N ASN A 158 -7.56 2.28 3.00
CA ASN A 158 -8.42 3.20 3.74
C ASN A 158 -9.90 2.83 3.56
N ASP A 159 -10.36 2.55 2.33
CA ASP A 159 -11.75 2.11 2.06
C ASP A 159 -12.12 0.87 2.88
N ARG A 160 -11.19 -0.10 2.99
CA ARG A 160 -11.38 -1.29 3.83
C ARG A 160 -11.36 -0.95 5.31
N LEU A 161 -10.48 -0.06 5.76
CA LEU A 161 -10.40 0.38 7.16
C LEU A 161 -11.70 1.07 7.60
N HIS A 162 -12.20 2.01 6.78
CA HIS A 162 -13.50 2.66 6.95
C HIS A 162 -14.64 1.64 7.04
N SER A 163 -14.63 0.66 6.14
CA SER A 163 -15.64 -0.42 6.13
C SER A 163 -15.54 -1.34 7.35
N ALA A 164 -14.33 -1.65 7.82
CA ALA A 164 -14.10 -2.47 8.99
C ALA A 164 -14.59 -1.76 10.26
N LEU A 165 -14.22 -0.48 10.42
CA LEU A 165 -14.63 0.32 11.57
C LEU A 165 -16.10 0.79 11.49
N SER A 166 -16.78 0.49 10.38
CA SER A 166 -18.18 0.89 10.13
C SER A 166 -18.41 2.39 10.24
N ALA A 167 -17.36 3.20 10.10
CA ALA A 167 -17.41 4.66 10.07
C ALA A 167 -17.83 5.18 8.68
N LYS A 168 -18.58 4.38 7.93
CA LYS A 168 -19.16 4.82 6.68
C LYS A 168 -20.42 5.58 7.07
N ALA A 169 -20.30 6.89 7.20
CA ALA A 169 -21.44 7.77 7.41
C ALA A 169 -22.42 7.56 6.26
N ASP A 170 -23.60 7.02 6.56
CA ASP A 170 -24.70 6.98 5.60
C ASP A 170 -25.29 8.39 5.52
N ILE A 171 -24.89 9.14 4.50
CA ILE A 171 -25.48 10.44 4.18
C ILE A 171 -26.84 10.18 3.52
N PHE A 172 -27.89 10.22 4.31
CA PHE A 172 -29.26 10.22 3.79
C PHE A 172 -29.65 11.64 3.42
N VAL A 173 -29.80 11.91 2.12
CA VAL A 173 -30.37 13.17 1.62
C VAL A 173 -31.83 12.91 1.29
N THR A 174 -32.73 13.49 2.08
CA THR A 174 -34.17 13.40 1.83
C THR A 174 -34.65 14.72 1.24
N PRO A 175 -35.28 14.72 0.03
CA PRO A 175 -35.94 15.91 -0.47
C PRO A 175 -37.14 16.22 0.42
N VAL A 176 -37.22 17.46 0.91
CA VAL A 176 -38.34 17.94 1.72
C VAL A 176 -39.11 19.00 0.94
N VAL A 177 -40.41 18.77 0.80
CA VAL A 177 -41.34 19.75 0.25
C VAL A 177 -42.14 20.31 1.41
N THR A 178 -41.97 21.60 1.71
CA THR A 178 -42.72 22.29 2.76
C THR A 178 -43.41 23.50 2.17
N ALA A 179 -44.68 23.69 2.54
CA ALA A 179 -45.44 24.89 2.20
C ALA A 179 -45.34 25.89 3.35
N VAL A 180 -44.79 27.09 3.09
CA VAL A 180 -44.80 28.22 4.03
C VAL A 180 -45.48 29.40 3.34
N ASN A 181 -46.49 29.99 3.97
CA ASN A 181 -47.20 31.17 3.47
C ASN A 181 -47.66 31.02 2.00
N ASN A 182 -48.33 29.91 1.67
CA ASN A 182 -48.84 29.62 0.33
C ASN A 182 -47.76 29.54 -0.77
N LYS A 183 -46.47 29.40 -0.41
CA LYS A 183 -45.36 29.15 -1.32
C LYS A 183 -44.76 27.77 -1.04
N VAL A 184 -44.54 26.99 -2.10
CA VAL A 184 -43.84 25.71 -2.02
C VAL A 184 -42.34 25.99 -1.97
N ILE A 185 -41.68 25.49 -0.92
CA ILE A 185 -40.23 25.56 -0.75
C ILE A 185 -39.69 24.14 -0.90
N LEU A 186 -38.75 23.98 -1.83
CA LEU A 186 -37.96 22.76 -1.98
C LEU A 186 -36.70 22.90 -1.14
N GLY A 187 -36.54 22.02 -0.16
CA GLY A 187 -35.35 21.92 0.67
C GLY A 187 -34.71 20.54 0.56
N MET A 188 -33.43 20.46 0.91
CA MET A 188 -32.76 19.19 1.16
C MET A 188 -32.45 19.10 2.65
N VAL A 189 -32.86 18.01 3.29
CA VAL A 189 -32.45 17.70 4.65
C VAL A 189 -31.47 16.54 4.57
N GLY A 190 -30.23 16.80 4.98
CA GLY A 190 -29.24 15.76 5.19
C GLY A 190 -29.36 15.22 6.61
N LYS A 191 -29.65 13.92 6.76
CA LYS A 191 -29.45 13.23 8.02
C LYS A 191 -28.08 12.55 7.97
N ILE A 192 -27.17 13.03 8.80
CA ILE A 192 -25.91 12.33 9.09
C ILE A 192 -26.24 11.40 10.25
N SER A 193 -26.35 10.10 9.96
CA SER A 193 -26.46 9.09 11.02
C SER A 193 -25.06 8.51 11.24
N PHE A 194 -24.62 8.58 12.49
CA PHE A 194 -23.40 7.94 12.98
C PHE A 194 -23.74 6.53 13.46
#